data_AF-A0AA39CKR2-F1
#
_entry.id   AF-A0AA39CKR2-F1
#
_cell.length_a   1.000
_cell.length_b   1.000
_cell.length_c   1.000
_cell.angle_alpha   90.00
_cell.angle_beta   90.00
_cell.angle_gamma   90.00
#
_symmetry.space_group_name_H-M   'P 1'
#
loop_
_entity.id
_entity.type
_entity.pdbx_description
1 polymer ?
#
loop_
_entity_poly.entity_id
_entity_poly.type
_entity_poly.pdbx_seq_one_letter_code
_entity_poly.pdbx_strand_id
1 'polypeptide(L)'
;MQSGRENDGICTAALVNMILADSCFDYDILDNGHVPPSNEKPLQDLFYEEAKRYAETTTQKRLIPSIQFMAIQWMFLENRGINKLANVIMRDMIDHLKQFKKPSQYREAMTQPGKEPVSSAQQLAAYTGWAVFASTTAATFAVRNRPVMEPPTNWKAPLHRGNLTDVWSPYPRDNLPAVPHPICYLQHLSGLYDICYHISQRVFIDDNVNIKTVTCDNLEELHRDLTVWYDNISDCVQVTGFKTPHTLSLYAQYHWAVLVLSEMTLTLLAEDEDDSTLGLLVPVVRAQNMTSALAIADLVHLQSVNWGVDHIPISFLQPVNAALSVVVNDVNGDQCKSSFVKLAVALHGLSRRSVSAESMLRDLHLRIRQLQLMSSNHVENMFKDADVHFEGSVVSPAVGMAATGEAARAFGDGLMAESYEALVEKWSRFLTRASSSSDSSSSWQNDK
;
A
#
# COMPACT_ATOMS: atom_id res chain seq x y z
N MET A 1 16.16 19.84 -10.93
CA MET A 1 17.02 19.11 -11.88
C MET A 1 17.18 19.84 -13.22
N GLN A 2 16.10 20.20 -13.93
CA GLN A 2 16.21 20.90 -15.23
C GLN A 2 16.90 22.28 -15.17
N SER A 3 16.86 22.97 -14.02
CA SER A 3 17.53 24.26 -13.83
C SER A 3 19.03 24.14 -13.47
N GLY A 4 19.55 22.95 -13.16
CA GLY A 4 20.93 22.73 -12.74
C GLY A 4 21.36 23.45 -11.46
N ARG A 5 20.43 24.01 -10.69
CA ARG A 5 20.73 24.79 -9.48
C ARG A 5 20.84 23.87 -8.26
N GLU A 6 22.06 23.46 -7.94
CA GLU A 6 22.37 22.57 -6.81
C GLU A 6 22.18 23.25 -5.44
N ASN A 7 22.16 24.59 -5.40
CA ASN A 7 22.17 25.36 -4.15
C ASN A 7 20.81 25.97 -3.73
N ASP A 8 19.73 25.70 -4.46
CA ASP A 8 18.42 26.32 -4.16
C ASP A 8 17.74 25.72 -2.90
N GLY A 9 18.35 24.70 -2.27
CA GLY A 9 17.86 24.11 -1.01
C GLY A 9 16.53 23.38 -1.14
N ILE A 10 16.08 23.11 -2.37
CA ILE A 10 14.82 22.40 -2.70
C ILE A 10 15.10 20.97 -3.16
N CYS A 11 16.25 20.72 -3.79
CA CYS A 11 16.64 19.43 -4.35
C CYS A 11 18.09 19.17 -4.00
N THR A 12 18.37 18.17 -3.17
CA THR A 12 19.73 17.80 -2.73
C THR A 12 20.12 16.45 -3.31
N ALA A 13 21.44 16.24 -3.52
CA ALA A 13 21.94 14.94 -3.99
C ALA A 13 21.54 13.79 -3.06
N ALA A 14 21.53 14.02 -1.74
CA ALA A 14 21.05 13.04 -0.76
C ALA A 14 19.59 12.65 -1.00
N LEU A 15 18.70 13.64 -1.18
CA LEU A 15 17.27 13.38 -1.40
C LEU A 15 17.04 12.66 -2.74
N VAL A 16 17.68 13.10 -3.82
CA VAL A 16 17.53 12.49 -5.14
C VAL A 16 17.99 11.03 -5.14
N ASN A 17 19.16 10.74 -4.58
CA ASN A 17 19.65 9.37 -4.48
C ASN A 17 18.74 8.50 -3.61
N MET A 18 18.15 9.05 -2.54
CA MET A 18 17.19 8.30 -1.73
C MET A 18 15.88 8.01 -2.48
N ILE A 19 15.37 8.97 -3.26
CA ILE A 19 14.21 8.74 -4.14
C ILE A 19 14.52 7.64 -5.15
N LEU A 20 15.72 7.64 -5.75
CA LEU A 20 16.13 6.61 -6.71
C LEU A 20 16.28 5.24 -6.04
N ALA A 21 16.85 5.17 -4.83
CA ALA A 21 16.95 3.94 -4.06
C ALA A 21 15.56 3.34 -3.76
N ASP A 22 14.60 4.17 -3.37
CA ASP A 22 13.21 3.74 -3.12
C ASP A 22 12.50 3.37 -4.43
N SER A 23 12.69 4.13 -5.51
CA SER A 23 12.07 3.87 -6.82
C SER A 23 12.55 2.56 -7.44
N CYS A 24 13.76 2.09 -7.10
CA CYS A 24 14.22 0.77 -7.49
C CYS A 24 13.36 -0.36 -6.92
N PHE A 25 12.55 -0.11 -5.89
CA PHE A 25 11.52 -1.05 -5.43
C PHE A 25 10.54 -1.40 -6.54
N ASP A 26 10.14 -0.44 -7.37
CA ASP A 26 9.19 -0.63 -8.49
C ASP A 26 9.88 -0.90 -9.83
N TYR A 27 11.20 -1.12 -9.83
CA TYR A 27 11.95 -1.38 -11.05
C TYR A 27 11.87 -2.86 -11.46
N ASP A 28 11.39 -3.10 -12.69
CA ASP A 28 11.40 -4.41 -13.34
C ASP A 28 12.86 -4.85 -13.56
N ILE A 29 13.42 -5.67 -12.65
CA ILE A 29 14.45 -6.60 -13.07
C ILE A 29 13.68 -7.64 -13.87
N LEU A 30 13.71 -7.52 -15.21
CA LEU A 30 13.35 -8.60 -16.10
C LEU A 30 14.17 -9.81 -15.64
N ASP A 31 13.52 -10.72 -14.93
CA ASP A 31 14.05 -12.04 -14.60
C ASP A 31 14.05 -12.84 -15.91
N ASN A 32 14.85 -12.37 -16.87
CA ASN A 32 15.34 -13.21 -17.94
C ASN A 32 16.15 -14.26 -17.18
N GLY A 33 15.57 -15.45 -16.97
CA GLY A 33 16.11 -16.58 -16.20
C GLY A 33 17.43 -17.16 -16.73
N HIS A 34 18.27 -16.32 -17.32
CA HIS A 34 19.57 -16.54 -17.93
C HIS A 34 20.64 -15.55 -17.45
N VAL A 35 20.33 -14.59 -16.57
CA VAL A 35 21.37 -13.74 -15.97
C VAL A 35 21.85 -14.39 -14.66
N PRO A 36 23.10 -14.88 -14.58
CA PRO A 36 23.63 -15.40 -13.33
C PRO A 36 23.61 -14.29 -12.25
N PRO A 37 23.45 -14.64 -10.96
CA PRO A 37 23.47 -13.66 -9.89
C PRO A 37 24.75 -12.84 -10.00
N SER A 38 24.59 -11.55 -10.30
CA SER A 38 25.73 -10.63 -10.38
C SER A 38 26.34 -10.50 -8.99
N ASN A 39 27.68 -10.48 -8.91
CA ASN A 39 28.40 -10.13 -7.69
C ASN A 39 28.32 -8.61 -7.38
N GLU A 40 27.72 -7.83 -8.28
CA GLU A 40 27.53 -6.40 -8.10
C GLU A 40 26.40 -6.13 -7.10
N LYS A 41 26.58 -5.10 -6.27
CA LYS A 41 25.53 -4.65 -5.37
C LYS A 41 24.29 -4.25 -6.19
N PRO A 42 23.07 -4.61 -5.76
CA PRO A 42 21.84 -4.12 -6.36
C PRO A 42 21.85 -2.60 -6.50
N LEU A 43 21.27 -2.07 -7.59
CA LEU A 43 21.25 -0.64 -7.88
C LEU A 43 20.65 0.20 -6.74
N GLN A 44 19.61 -0.32 -6.08
CA GLN A 44 19.00 0.29 -4.90
C GLN A 44 20.00 0.49 -3.74
N ASP A 45 20.91 -0.47 -3.53
CA ASP A 45 21.90 -0.42 -2.45
C ASP A 45 22.99 0.61 -2.77
N LEU A 46 23.39 0.71 -4.04
CA LEU A 46 24.33 1.73 -4.51
C LEU A 46 23.76 3.15 -4.31
N PHE A 47 22.51 3.40 -4.73
CA PHE A 47 21.85 4.69 -4.52
C PHE A 47 21.67 5.00 -3.03
N TYR A 48 21.32 3.99 -2.22
CA TYR A 48 21.16 4.18 -0.78
C TYR A 48 22.48 4.56 -0.08
N GLU A 49 23.58 3.88 -0.41
CA GLU A 49 24.92 4.19 0.11
C GLU A 49 25.34 5.62 -0.28
N GLU A 50 25.11 6.00 -1.52
CA GLU A 50 25.43 7.34 -2.02
C GLU A 50 24.57 8.42 -1.35
N ALA A 51 23.27 8.16 -1.17
CA ALA A 51 22.37 9.05 -0.46
C ALA A 51 22.85 9.34 0.97
N LYS A 52 23.29 8.29 1.69
CA LYS A 52 23.87 8.43 3.03
C LYS A 52 25.16 9.25 3.02
N ARG A 53 26.07 8.99 2.09
CA ARG A 53 27.34 9.73 1.96
C ARG A 53 27.10 11.23 1.81
N TYR A 54 26.11 11.62 1.00
CA TYR A 54 25.72 13.02 0.86
C TYR A 54 25.02 13.58 2.11
N ALA A 55 24.18 12.79 2.79
CA ALA A 55 23.52 13.21 4.01
C ALA A 55 24.52 13.47 5.16
N GLU A 56 25.59 12.67 5.26
CA GLU A 56 26.64 12.81 6.27
C GLU A 56 27.51 14.05 6.06
N THR A 57 27.78 14.41 4.81
CA THR A 57 28.59 15.58 4.44
C THR A 57 27.82 16.91 4.48
N THR A 58 26.49 16.85 4.54
CA THR A 58 25.65 18.05 4.60
C THR A 58 25.68 18.70 5.99
N THR A 59 26.24 19.90 6.10
CA THR A 59 26.31 20.69 7.35
C THR A 59 24.94 21.19 7.81
N GLN A 60 23.99 21.37 6.90
CA GLN A 60 22.68 21.96 7.19
C GLN A 60 21.59 20.89 7.29
N LYS A 61 21.59 20.15 8.41
CA LYS A 61 20.68 19.01 8.66
C LYS A 61 19.21 19.38 8.92
N ARG A 62 18.89 20.67 9.03
CA ARG A 62 17.56 21.20 9.39
C ARG A 62 16.88 21.93 8.23
N LEU A 63 16.92 21.33 7.04
CA LEU A 63 16.22 21.80 5.86
C LEU A 63 15.09 20.84 5.50
N ILE A 64 14.09 21.32 4.76
CA ILE A 64 12.96 20.47 4.32
C ILE A 64 13.45 19.23 3.53
N PRO A 65 14.41 19.34 2.58
CA PRO A 65 14.93 18.15 1.90
C PRO A 65 15.57 17.12 2.82
N SER A 66 16.14 17.54 3.95
CA SER A 66 16.69 16.61 4.95
C SER A 66 15.57 15.82 5.64
N ILE A 67 14.45 16.46 5.95
CA ILE A 67 13.26 15.79 6.51
C ILE A 67 12.66 14.82 5.48
N GLN A 68 12.52 15.26 4.22
CA GLN A 68 12.02 14.42 3.12
C GLN A 68 12.94 13.20 2.88
N PHE A 69 14.26 13.39 2.93
CA PHE A 69 15.24 12.32 2.85
C PHE A 69 15.01 11.29 3.98
N MET A 70 14.87 11.74 5.23
CA MET A 70 14.62 10.84 6.35
C MET A 70 13.29 10.08 6.20
N ALA A 71 12.25 10.73 5.67
CA ALA A 71 10.95 10.09 5.42
C ALA A 71 11.06 8.90 4.45
N ILE A 72 11.72 9.12 3.32
CA ILE A 72 11.91 8.08 2.30
C ILE A 72 12.87 7.01 2.82
N GLN A 73 13.95 7.41 3.52
CA GLN A 73 14.88 6.48 4.14
C GLN A 73 14.20 5.56 5.15
N TRP A 74 13.32 6.11 5.99
CA TRP A 74 12.54 5.32 6.94
C TRP A 74 11.68 4.27 6.23
N MET A 75 10.87 4.67 5.24
CA MET A 75 10.03 3.75 4.46
C MET A 75 10.86 2.66 3.76
N PHE A 76 11.98 3.04 3.14
CA PHE A 76 12.90 2.11 2.49
C PHE A 76 13.43 1.05 3.45
N LEU A 77 13.82 1.45 4.66
CA LEU A 77 14.34 0.52 5.68
C LEU A 77 13.26 -0.39 6.26
N GLU A 78 12.04 0.12 6.41
CA GLU A 78 10.88 -0.65 6.85
C GLU A 78 10.54 -1.76 5.84
N ASN A 79 10.53 -1.44 4.54
CA ASN A 79 10.29 -2.42 3.47
C ASN A 79 11.34 -3.56 3.45
N ARG A 80 12.55 -3.29 3.94
CA ARG A 80 13.63 -4.28 4.08
C ARG A 80 13.64 -5.00 5.43
N GLY A 81 12.70 -4.72 6.32
CA GLY A 81 12.63 -5.31 7.65
C GLY A 81 13.69 -4.81 8.63
N ILE A 82 14.37 -3.68 8.35
CA ILE A 82 15.39 -3.08 9.22
C ILE A 82 14.70 -2.17 10.27
N ASN A 83 13.75 -2.75 11.01
CA ASN A 83 12.75 -2.03 11.80
C ASN A 83 13.35 -1.17 12.92
N LYS A 84 14.43 -1.62 13.57
CA LYS A 84 15.06 -0.87 14.67
C LYS A 84 15.61 0.48 14.19
N LEU A 85 16.35 0.47 13.07
CA LEU A 85 16.92 1.68 12.49
C LEU A 85 15.83 2.55 11.87
N ALA A 86 14.89 1.94 11.14
CA ALA A 86 13.73 2.61 10.57
C ALA A 86 12.98 3.44 11.64
N ASN A 87 12.71 2.84 12.81
CA ASN A 87 12.05 3.51 13.93
C ASN A 87 12.85 4.67 14.53
N VAL A 88 14.19 4.56 14.60
CA VAL A 88 15.04 5.67 15.06
C VAL A 88 14.94 6.84 14.08
N ILE A 89 15.05 6.58 12.78
CA ILE A 89 14.98 7.61 11.74
C ILE A 89 13.60 8.27 11.70
N MET A 90 12.53 7.49 11.86
CA MET A 90 11.17 8.03 11.95
C MET A 90 11.02 9.03 13.11
N ARG A 91 11.54 8.69 14.31
CA ARG A 91 11.47 9.59 15.47
C ARG A 91 12.32 10.84 15.26
N ASP A 92 13.54 10.69 14.76
CA ASP A 92 14.42 11.81 14.45
C ASP A 92 13.78 12.75 13.41
N MET A 93 13.16 12.20 12.37
CA MET A 93 12.41 12.95 11.36
C MET A 93 11.29 13.80 11.99
N ILE A 94 10.47 13.19 12.85
CA ILE A 94 9.38 13.88 13.55
C ILE A 94 9.92 15.02 14.42
N ASP A 95 11.02 14.79 15.13
CA ASP A 95 11.65 15.81 15.96
C ASP A 95 12.24 16.96 15.14
N HIS A 96 12.85 16.67 13.99
CA HIS A 96 13.31 17.69 13.04
C HIS A 96 12.15 18.51 12.50
N LEU A 97 11.03 17.87 12.15
CA LEU A 97 9.82 18.55 11.67
C LEU A 97 9.20 19.45 12.76
N LYS A 98 9.12 18.98 14.01
CA LYS A 98 8.64 19.77 15.15
C LYS A 98 9.53 20.99 15.38
N GLN A 99 10.85 20.81 15.32
CA GLN A 99 11.80 21.92 15.47
C GLN A 99 11.73 22.91 14.31
N PHE A 100 11.48 22.45 13.08
CA PHE A 100 11.29 23.32 11.92
C PHE A 100 10.03 24.19 12.03
N LYS A 101 8.95 23.64 12.60
CA LYS A 101 7.69 24.36 12.84
C LYS A 101 7.75 25.36 13.99
N LYS A 102 8.75 25.29 14.88
CA LYS A 102 8.92 26.31 15.92
C LYS A 102 9.25 27.63 15.22
N PRO A 103 8.40 28.66 15.33
CA PRO A 103 8.74 29.97 14.81
C PRO A 103 10.06 30.37 15.47
N SER A 104 11.00 30.89 14.69
CA SER A 104 12.01 31.75 15.29
C SER A 104 11.21 32.84 16.01
N GLN A 105 11.25 32.88 17.34
CA GLN A 105 10.55 33.86 18.19
C GLN A 105 10.82 35.33 17.78
N TYR A 106 11.78 35.53 16.87
CA TYR A 106 12.17 36.79 16.27
C TYR A 106 11.37 37.18 15.00
N ARG A 107 10.78 36.24 14.24
CA ARG A 107 10.08 36.54 12.97
C ARG A 107 8.61 36.88 13.14
N GLU A 108 7.91 36.22 14.06
CA GLU A 108 6.48 36.51 14.32
C GLU A 108 6.26 37.88 14.97
N ALA A 109 7.28 38.46 15.62
CA ALA A 109 7.22 39.81 16.18
C ALA A 109 7.30 40.94 15.13
N MET A 110 7.63 40.65 13.86
CA MET A 110 7.83 41.66 12.81
C MET A 110 6.85 41.61 11.64
N THR A 111 5.99 40.59 11.53
CA THR A 111 5.02 40.48 10.44
C THR A 111 3.63 40.92 10.88
N GLN A 112 3.17 42.07 10.37
CA GLN A 112 1.77 42.48 10.53
C GLN A 112 0.83 41.48 9.82
N PRO A 113 -0.30 41.13 10.43
CA PRO A 113 -1.26 40.22 9.81
C PRO A 113 -1.99 40.95 8.68
N GLY A 114 -1.88 40.48 7.44
CA GLY A 114 -2.86 40.91 6.43
C GLY A 114 -2.63 40.60 4.96
N LYS A 115 -1.41 40.65 4.40
CA LYS A 115 -1.29 40.72 2.92
C LYS A 115 0.00 40.14 2.29
N GLU A 116 0.62 39.11 2.84
CA GLU A 116 1.68 38.40 2.10
C GLU A 116 1.23 37.02 1.62
N PRO A 117 1.45 36.66 0.34
CA PRO A 117 1.21 35.31 -0.13
C PRO A 117 2.11 34.34 0.65
N VAL A 118 1.54 33.21 1.09
CA VAL A 118 2.30 32.13 1.74
C VAL A 118 3.51 31.80 0.88
N SER A 119 4.71 32.02 1.40
CA SER A 119 5.96 31.77 0.68
C SER A 119 6.02 30.31 0.20
N SER A 120 6.65 30.06 -0.95
CA SER A 120 6.81 28.70 -1.50
C SER A 120 7.42 27.71 -0.50
N ALA A 121 8.31 28.19 0.37
CA ALA A 121 8.92 27.40 1.44
C ALA A 121 7.92 26.98 2.54
N GLN A 122 6.99 27.86 2.92
CA GLN A 122 5.93 27.53 3.89
C GLN A 122 4.95 26.49 3.33
N GLN A 123 4.63 26.59 2.04
CA GLN A 123 3.78 25.59 1.37
C GLN A 123 4.47 24.22 1.33
N LEU A 124 5.77 24.18 1.00
CA LEU A 124 6.55 22.95 0.98
C LEU A 124 6.68 22.31 2.38
N ALA A 125 6.80 23.14 3.43
CA ALA A 125 6.82 22.67 4.81
C ALA A 125 5.47 22.08 5.24
N ALA A 126 4.36 22.71 4.83
CA ALA A 126 3.02 22.19 5.07
C ALA A 126 2.82 20.84 4.36
N TYR A 127 3.17 20.76 3.07
CA TYR A 127 3.10 19.53 2.28
C TYR A 127 3.89 18.40 2.93
N THR A 128 5.17 18.66 3.26
CA THR A 128 6.03 17.68 3.93
C THR A 128 5.44 17.26 5.26
N GLY A 129 4.90 18.20 6.04
CA GLY A 129 4.31 17.90 7.34
C GLY A 129 3.09 16.98 7.26
N TRP A 130 2.24 17.16 6.26
CA TRP A 130 1.08 16.30 6.04
C TRP A 130 1.42 14.96 5.42
N ALA A 131 2.37 14.91 4.49
CA ALA A 131 2.90 13.64 3.97
C ALA A 131 3.50 12.79 5.10
N VAL A 132 4.33 13.40 5.96
CA VAL A 132 4.90 12.71 7.14
C VAL A 132 3.80 12.24 8.10
N PHE A 133 2.80 13.07 8.38
CA PHE A 133 1.66 12.68 9.19
C PHE A 133 0.92 11.47 8.59
N ALA A 134 0.50 11.55 7.32
CA ALA A 134 -0.24 10.48 6.67
C ALA A 134 0.56 9.17 6.65
N SER A 135 1.85 9.20 6.28
CA SER A 135 2.71 8.02 6.25
C SER A 135 2.94 7.41 7.64
N THR A 136 3.23 8.23 8.65
CA THR A 136 3.46 7.72 10.03
C THR A 136 2.17 7.20 10.67
N THR A 137 1.04 7.85 10.43
CA THR A 137 -0.27 7.33 10.83
C THR A 137 -0.57 6.02 10.12
N ALA A 138 -0.31 5.89 8.81
CA ALA A 138 -0.47 4.64 8.07
C ALA A 138 0.34 3.49 8.67
N ALA A 139 1.62 3.72 8.98
CA ALA A 139 2.50 2.73 9.57
C ALA A 139 2.03 2.30 10.98
N THR A 140 1.69 3.27 11.84
CA THR A 140 1.17 2.96 13.19
C THR A 140 -0.19 2.27 13.14
N PHE A 141 -1.07 2.66 12.21
CA PHE A 141 -2.36 2.01 11.97
C PHE A 141 -2.19 0.55 11.52
N ALA A 142 -1.20 0.27 10.66
CA ALA A 142 -0.85 -1.08 10.22
C ALA A 142 -0.48 -2.02 11.36
N VAL A 143 0.25 -1.53 12.36
CA VAL A 143 0.66 -2.30 13.54
C VAL A 143 -0.28 -2.14 14.73
N ARG A 144 -1.47 -1.55 14.53
CA ARG A 144 -2.48 -1.29 15.56
C ARG A 144 -1.93 -0.57 16.79
N ASN A 145 -1.12 0.45 16.55
CA ASN A 145 -0.47 1.24 17.59
C ASN A 145 -0.95 2.70 17.55
N ARG A 146 -0.76 3.42 18.65
CA ARG A 146 -1.10 4.83 18.73
C ARG A 146 -0.29 5.67 17.73
N PRO A 147 -0.90 6.73 17.17
CA PRO A 147 -0.20 7.62 16.28
C PRO A 147 0.97 8.32 16.99
N VAL A 148 2.11 8.42 16.31
CA VAL A 148 3.33 9.04 16.83
C VAL A 148 3.38 10.56 16.59
N MET A 149 2.42 11.09 15.83
CA MET A 149 2.32 12.49 15.45
C MET A 149 0.86 12.92 15.35
N GLU A 150 0.57 14.15 15.78
CA GLU A 150 -0.74 14.79 15.62
C GLU A 150 -0.91 15.40 14.23
N PRO A 151 -2.16 15.53 13.73
CA PRO A 151 -2.43 16.16 12.45
C PRO A 151 -1.93 17.62 12.43
N PRO A 152 -1.28 18.07 11.34
CA PRO A 152 -0.86 19.47 11.22
C PRO A 152 -2.06 20.44 11.13
N THR A 153 -2.06 21.53 11.91
CA THR A 153 -3.23 22.43 12.04
C THR A 153 -3.40 23.51 10.96
N ASN A 154 -2.36 23.79 10.16
CA ASN A 154 -2.27 25.05 9.41
C ASN A 154 -2.20 24.90 7.87
N TRP A 155 -2.62 23.77 7.30
CA TRP A 155 -2.67 23.64 5.84
C TRP A 155 -4.10 23.72 5.33
N LYS A 156 -4.33 24.65 4.41
CA LYS A 156 -5.41 24.54 3.43
C LYS A 156 -4.75 24.23 2.10
N ALA A 157 -5.01 23.03 1.56
CA ALA A 157 -4.56 22.70 0.22
C ALA A 157 -5.09 23.79 -0.74
N PRO A 158 -4.25 24.31 -1.65
CA PRO A 158 -4.72 25.25 -2.65
C PRO A 158 -5.83 24.58 -3.45
N LEU A 159 -6.90 25.33 -3.76
CA LEU A 159 -7.93 24.89 -4.70
C LEU A 159 -7.25 24.41 -5.98
N HIS A 160 -7.73 23.28 -6.52
CA HIS A 160 -7.19 22.64 -7.70
C HIS A 160 -6.81 23.66 -8.78
N ARG A 161 -5.50 23.79 -9.03
CA ARG A 161 -4.97 24.46 -10.21
C ARG A 161 -4.41 23.37 -11.11
N GLY A 162 -5.29 22.63 -11.77
CA GLY A 162 -4.91 21.61 -12.73
C GLY A 162 -4.04 22.22 -13.81
N ASN A 163 -2.73 22.01 -13.72
CA ASN A 163 -1.88 22.23 -14.87
C ASN A 163 -1.93 20.94 -15.67
N LEU A 164 -2.76 20.92 -16.73
CA LEU A 164 -2.98 19.77 -17.62
C LEU A 164 -1.69 19.30 -18.35
N THR A 165 -0.57 19.97 -18.11
CA THR A 165 0.74 19.66 -18.70
C THR A 165 1.53 18.60 -17.95
N ASP A 166 1.22 18.36 -16.67
CA ASP A 166 1.94 17.37 -15.88
C ASP A 166 1.34 15.99 -16.12
N VAL A 167 2.10 15.13 -16.79
CA VAL A 167 1.71 13.75 -17.09
C VAL A 167 2.59 12.77 -16.33
N TRP A 168 1.97 11.74 -15.78
CA TRP A 168 2.64 10.58 -15.20
C TRP A 168 2.54 9.43 -16.19
N SER A 169 3.66 8.76 -16.42
CA SER A 169 3.74 7.54 -17.21
C SER A 169 4.55 6.52 -16.42
N PRO A 170 4.18 5.24 -16.44
CA PRO A 170 4.97 4.22 -15.79
C PRO A 170 6.34 4.14 -16.47
N TYR A 171 7.38 3.86 -15.69
CA TYR A 171 8.69 3.58 -16.23
C TYR A 171 9.03 2.12 -15.94
N PRO A 172 9.59 1.36 -16.89
CA PRO A 172 10.05 1.76 -18.23
C PRO A 172 8.97 1.61 -19.34
N ARG A 173 7.69 1.48 -19.00
CA ARG A 173 6.63 1.10 -19.95
C ARG A 173 6.04 2.29 -20.70
N ASP A 174 5.89 2.17 -22.01
CA ASP A 174 5.19 3.14 -22.85
C ASP A 174 3.65 2.96 -22.77
N ASN A 175 3.07 3.08 -21.58
CA ASN A 175 1.61 3.10 -21.39
C ASN A 175 1.05 4.51 -21.63
N LEU A 176 -0.28 4.58 -21.75
CA LEU A 176 -0.98 5.87 -21.85
C LEU A 176 -0.63 6.78 -20.66
N PRO A 177 -0.18 8.02 -20.91
CA PRO A 177 0.07 8.97 -19.84
C PRO A 177 -1.24 9.32 -19.11
N ALA A 178 -1.15 9.49 -17.79
CA ALA A 178 -2.27 9.88 -16.94
C ALA A 178 -1.94 11.14 -16.14
N VAL A 179 -2.96 11.94 -15.82
CA VAL A 179 -2.76 13.15 -15.00
C VAL A 179 -2.64 12.74 -13.53
N PRO A 180 -1.54 13.07 -12.82
CA PRO A 180 -1.26 12.52 -11.49
C PRO A 180 -2.01 13.18 -10.34
N HIS A 181 -2.47 14.43 -10.48
CA HIS A 181 -3.18 15.16 -9.42
C HIS A 181 -2.55 15.05 -8.00
N PRO A 182 -1.22 15.22 -7.81
CA PRO A 182 -0.54 14.90 -6.55
C PRO A 182 -1.04 15.72 -5.34
N ILE A 183 -1.44 16.98 -5.57
CA ILE A 183 -2.00 17.83 -4.51
C ILE A 183 -3.39 17.35 -4.09
N CYS A 184 -4.25 16.99 -5.04
CA CYS A 184 -5.60 16.47 -4.76
C CYS A 184 -5.49 15.12 -4.05
N TYR A 185 -4.59 14.25 -4.51
CA TYR A 185 -4.30 12.98 -3.85
C TYR A 185 -3.87 13.19 -2.40
N LEU A 186 -2.85 14.03 -2.14
CA LEU A 186 -2.38 14.23 -0.78
C LEU A 186 -3.44 14.87 0.11
N GLN A 187 -4.29 15.75 -0.40
CA GLN A 187 -5.42 16.30 0.36
C GLN A 187 -6.37 15.20 0.82
N HIS A 188 -6.81 14.32 -0.09
CA HIS A 188 -7.72 13.24 0.25
C HIS A 188 -7.08 12.18 1.13
N LEU A 189 -5.82 11.82 0.85
CA LEU A 189 -5.01 10.93 1.68
C LEU A 189 -4.87 11.46 3.10
N SER A 190 -4.61 12.76 3.25
CA SER A 190 -4.50 13.42 4.55
C SER A 190 -5.80 13.39 5.32
N GLY A 191 -6.94 13.65 4.66
CA GLY A 191 -8.26 13.56 5.27
C GLY A 191 -8.61 12.15 5.72
N LEU A 192 -8.28 11.13 4.91
CA LEU A 192 -8.48 9.74 5.29
C LEU A 192 -7.64 9.37 6.52
N TYR A 193 -6.37 9.74 6.54
CA TYR A 193 -5.50 9.42 7.68
C TYR A 193 -5.75 10.27 8.92
N ASP A 194 -6.44 11.40 8.80
CA ASP A 194 -6.99 12.12 9.96
C ASP A 194 -8.10 11.30 10.65
N ILE A 195 -8.97 10.66 9.86
CA ILE A 195 -9.96 9.71 10.39
C ILE A 195 -9.25 8.49 11.00
N CYS A 196 -8.28 7.89 10.29
CA CYS A 196 -7.50 6.76 10.83
C CYS A 196 -6.75 7.11 12.11
N TYR A 197 -6.25 8.35 12.24
CA TYR A 197 -5.65 8.85 13.47
C TYR A 197 -6.66 8.78 14.63
N HIS A 198 -7.90 9.23 14.42
CA HIS A 198 -8.95 9.15 15.44
C HIS A 198 -9.37 7.73 15.76
N ILE A 199 -9.41 6.84 14.76
CA ILE A 199 -9.59 5.39 14.98
C ILE A 199 -8.48 4.87 15.91
N SER A 200 -7.21 5.10 15.56
CA SER A 200 -6.08 4.64 16.36
C SER A 200 -6.08 5.20 17.79
N GLN A 201 -6.42 6.47 17.97
CA GLN A 201 -6.46 7.08 19.29
C GLN A 201 -7.55 6.51 20.20
N ARG A 202 -8.71 6.18 19.63
CA ARG A 202 -9.85 5.67 20.38
C ARG A 202 -9.69 4.18 20.67
N VAL A 203 -9.18 3.42 19.70
CA VAL A 203 -9.24 1.95 19.72
C VAL A 203 -7.93 1.30 20.16
N PHE A 204 -6.77 1.88 19.85
CA PHE A 204 -5.49 1.25 20.19
C PHE A 204 -5.02 1.73 21.57
N ILE A 205 -5.01 0.78 22.52
CA ILE A 205 -4.61 0.98 23.92
C ILE A 205 -3.09 0.78 24.05
N ASP A 206 -2.46 1.62 24.87
CA ASP A 206 -1.09 1.40 25.35
C ASP A 206 -1.19 0.66 26.70
N ASP A 207 -0.30 -0.28 26.98
CA ASP A 207 -0.34 -1.18 28.15
C ASP A 207 -0.39 -0.44 29.52
N ASN A 208 -0.26 0.89 29.54
CA ASN A 208 -0.07 1.73 30.72
C ASN A 208 -1.11 2.84 30.97
N VAL A 209 -2.25 2.92 30.26
CA VAL A 209 -3.22 4.02 30.46
C VAL A 209 -4.67 3.57 30.65
N ASN A 210 -5.32 4.19 31.65
CA ASN A 210 -6.72 4.07 32.04
C ASN A 210 -7.66 3.93 30.83
N ILE A 211 -8.36 2.79 30.77
CA ILE A 211 -9.20 2.34 29.66
C ILE A 211 -10.34 3.34 29.46
N LYS A 212 -10.35 4.08 28.36
CA LYS A 212 -11.61 4.65 27.86
C LYS A 212 -12.38 3.47 27.26
N THR A 213 -13.56 3.18 27.80
CA THR A 213 -14.46 2.18 27.23
C THR A 213 -14.88 2.64 25.84
N VAL A 214 -14.38 1.97 24.80
CA VAL A 214 -14.84 2.17 23.42
C VAL A 214 -16.27 1.65 23.34
N THR A 215 -17.20 2.46 22.83
CA THR A 215 -18.61 2.09 22.65
C THR A 215 -18.92 1.88 21.17
N CYS A 216 -19.99 1.17 20.86
CA CYS A 216 -20.47 1.02 19.49
C CYS A 216 -20.77 2.38 18.83
N ASP A 217 -21.41 3.31 19.56
CA ASP A 217 -21.68 4.68 19.08
C ASP A 217 -20.40 5.40 18.60
N ASN A 218 -19.28 5.22 19.30
CA ASN A 218 -18.01 5.83 18.92
C ASN A 218 -17.47 5.26 17.60
N LEU A 219 -17.69 3.98 17.34
CA LEU A 219 -17.27 3.32 16.10
C LEU A 219 -18.20 3.66 14.94
N GLU A 220 -19.51 3.79 15.20
CA GLU A 220 -20.49 4.25 14.22
C GLU A 220 -20.23 5.68 13.76
N GLU A 221 -19.83 6.58 14.68
CA GLU A 221 -19.40 7.93 14.32
C GLU A 221 -18.20 7.90 13.36
N LEU A 222 -17.17 7.10 13.68
CA LEU A 222 -15.98 6.99 12.82
C LEU A 222 -16.31 6.36 11.46
N HIS A 223 -17.23 5.39 11.42
CA HIS A 223 -17.70 4.81 10.17
C HIS A 223 -18.48 5.84 9.32
N ARG A 224 -19.29 6.68 9.97
CA ARG A 224 -19.97 7.80 9.30
C ARG A 224 -18.96 8.79 8.73
N ASP A 225 -17.91 9.13 9.47
CA ASP A 225 -16.85 10.02 8.98
C ASP A 225 -16.14 9.45 7.74
N LEU A 226 -15.86 8.14 7.73
CA LEU A 226 -15.36 7.44 6.53
C LEU A 226 -16.35 7.56 5.36
N THR A 227 -17.63 7.29 5.58
CA THR A 227 -18.65 7.37 4.53
C THR A 227 -18.76 8.77 3.95
N VAL A 228 -18.80 9.79 4.83
CA VAL A 228 -18.81 11.20 4.42
C VAL A 228 -17.54 11.55 3.64
N TRP A 229 -16.38 11.05 4.04
CA TRP A 229 -15.15 11.25 3.28
C TRP A 229 -15.25 10.64 1.88
N TYR A 230 -15.77 9.41 1.75
CA TYR A 230 -15.92 8.70 0.48
C TYR A 230 -16.87 9.45 -0.49
N ASP A 231 -17.99 9.95 0.03
CA ASP A 231 -18.99 10.69 -0.75
C ASP A 231 -18.47 12.06 -1.22
N ASN A 232 -17.47 12.62 -0.55
CA ASN A 232 -16.87 13.93 -0.85
C ASN A 232 -15.57 13.83 -1.67
N ILE A 233 -15.24 12.66 -2.23
CA ILE A 233 -14.08 12.52 -3.11
C ILE A 233 -14.28 13.37 -4.38
N SER A 234 -13.34 14.28 -4.61
CA SER A 234 -13.36 15.17 -5.78
C SER A 234 -13.12 14.42 -7.09
N ASP A 235 -13.71 14.90 -8.18
CA ASP A 235 -13.56 14.35 -9.54
C ASP A 235 -12.10 14.09 -9.97
N CYS A 236 -11.15 14.91 -9.49
CA CYS A 236 -9.71 14.77 -9.78
C CYS A 236 -9.11 13.41 -9.38
N VAL A 237 -9.69 12.75 -8.38
CA VAL A 237 -9.19 11.47 -7.85
C VAL A 237 -10.27 10.39 -7.86
N GLN A 238 -11.40 10.59 -8.54
CA GLN A 238 -12.42 9.56 -8.68
C GLN A 238 -11.96 8.41 -9.58
N VAL A 239 -12.41 7.18 -9.29
CA VAL A 239 -12.09 5.98 -10.08
C VAL A 239 -13.02 5.83 -11.30
N THR A 240 -12.88 6.73 -12.27
CA THR A 240 -13.60 6.75 -13.57
C THR A 240 -12.67 6.59 -14.78
N GLY A 241 -12.61 5.42 -15.42
CA GLY A 241 -11.74 5.17 -16.58
C GLY A 241 -10.30 4.73 -16.20
N PHE A 242 -9.30 5.11 -17.00
CA PHE A 242 -7.89 4.76 -16.75
C PHE A 242 -7.32 5.60 -15.61
N LYS A 243 -6.73 4.95 -14.59
CA LYS A 243 -6.34 5.61 -13.33
C LYS A 243 -4.93 5.28 -12.88
N THR A 244 -4.28 6.30 -12.34
CA THR A 244 -2.94 6.20 -11.75
C THR A 244 -2.94 5.29 -10.53
N PRO A 245 -1.83 4.57 -10.27
CA PRO A 245 -1.73 3.62 -9.16
C PRO A 245 -2.04 4.20 -7.78
N HIS A 246 -1.61 5.43 -7.50
CA HIS A 246 -1.86 6.07 -6.21
C HIS A 246 -3.35 6.36 -5.96
N THR A 247 -4.13 6.62 -7.01
CA THR A 247 -5.57 6.80 -6.89
C THR A 247 -6.26 5.49 -6.52
N LEU A 248 -5.90 4.38 -7.17
CA LEU A 248 -6.44 3.07 -6.80
C LEU A 248 -6.05 2.69 -5.37
N SER A 249 -4.81 3.00 -4.97
CA SER A 249 -4.34 2.78 -3.60
C SER A 249 -5.12 3.58 -2.56
N LEU A 250 -5.54 4.82 -2.88
CA LEU A 250 -6.32 5.64 -1.96
C LEU A 250 -7.65 4.96 -1.59
N TYR A 251 -8.33 4.40 -2.58
CA TYR A 251 -9.58 3.68 -2.38
C TYR A 251 -9.36 2.36 -1.63
N ALA A 252 -8.27 1.66 -1.91
CA ALA A 252 -7.92 0.44 -1.17
C ALA A 252 -7.66 0.75 0.32
N GLN A 253 -7.00 1.88 0.62
CA GLN A 253 -6.78 2.34 1.99
C GLN A 253 -8.08 2.75 2.70
N TYR A 254 -9.04 3.35 1.99
CA TYR A 254 -10.37 3.61 2.53
C TYR A 254 -11.05 2.31 2.96
N HIS A 255 -11.14 1.34 2.07
CA HIS A 255 -11.76 0.05 2.39
C HIS A 255 -11.00 -0.67 3.50
N TRP A 256 -9.68 -0.53 3.56
CA TRP A 256 -8.89 -1.05 4.67
C TRP A 256 -9.28 -0.43 6.03
N ALA A 257 -9.49 0.88 6.10
CA ALA A 257 -9.99 1.53 7.31
C ALA A 257 -11.38 1.00 7.72
N VAL A 258 -12.26 0.76 6.74
CA VAL A 258 -13.57 0.12 6.96
C VAL A 258 -13.42 -1.30 7.50
N LEU A 259 -12.49 -2.12 6.97
CA LEU A 259 -12.22 -3.47 7.48
C LEU A 259 -11.77 -3.43 8.94
N VAL A 260 -10.82 -2.54 9.28
CA VAL A 260 -10.32 -2.39 10.66
C VAL A 260 -11.43 -1.99 11.61
N LEU A 261 -12.27 -1.01 11.25
CA LEU A 261 -13.42 -0.63 12.07
C LEU A 261 -14.41 -1.78 12.23
N SER A 262 -14.72 -2.49 11.15
CA SER A 262 -15.68 -3.59 11.17
C SER A 262 -15.20 -4.74 12.07
N GLU A 263 -13.90 -5.06 12.04
CA GLU A 263 -13.30 -6.05 12.93
C GLU A 263 -13.41 -5.63 14.41
N MET A 264 -13.16 -4.36 14.71
CA MET A 264 -13.24 -3.82 16.07
C MET A 264 -14.68 -3.81 16.58
N THR A 265 -15.63 -3.41 15.74
CA THR A 265 -17.06 -3.49 16.06
C THR A 265 -17.47 -4.94 16.33
N LEU A 266 -17.05 -5.90 15.50
CA LEU A 266 -17.36 -7.32 15.72
C LEU A 266 -16.75 -7.86 17.02
N THR A 267 -15.56 -7.41 17.39
CA THR A 267 -14.92 -7.78 18.67
C THR A 267 -15.72 -7.26 19.86
N LEU A 268 -16.10 -5.98 19.85
CA LEU A 268 -16.91 -5.39 20.92
C LEU A 268 -18.28 -6.07 21.04
N LEU A 269 -18.94 -6.36 19.92
CA LEU A 269 -20.24 -7.06 19.92
C LEU A 269 -20.14 -8.49 20.46
N ALA A 270 -18.99 -9.15 20.32
CA ALA A 270 -18.76 -10.48 20.88
C ALA A 270 -18.50 -10.46 22.39
N GLU A 271 -18.03 -9.34 22.94
CA GLU A 271 -17.79 -9.17 24.38
C GLU A 271 -19.09 -8.80 25.15
N ASP A 272 -20.11 -8.27 24.46
CA ASP A 272 -21.38 -7.82 25.03
C ASP A 272 -22.54 -8.79 24.68
N GLU A 273 -22.39 -10.08 25.02
CA GLU A 273 -23.31 -11.18 24.64
C GLU A 273 -24.76 -10.99 25.15
N ASP A 274 -25.01 -10.12 26.12
CA ASP A 274 -26.31 -9.96 26.80
C ASP A 274 -27.28 -8.97 26.10
N ASP A 275 -26.83 -8.21 25.09
CA ASP A 275 -27.72 -7.28 24.34
C ASP A 275 -28.21 -7.88 23.02
N SER A 276 -29.42 -8.44 23.06
CA SER A 276 -30.12 -8.97 21.88
C SER A 276 -30.28 -7.97 20.72
N THR A 277 -30.21 -6.67 21.00
CA THR A 277 -30.29 -5.59 19.99
C THR A 277 -28.96 -5.45 19.24
N LEU A 278 -27.83 -5.58 19.96
CA LEU A 278 -26.48 -5.54 19.39
C LEU A 278 -26.20 -6.76 18.50
N GLY A 279 -26.76 -7.93 18.85
CA GLY A 279 -26.70 -9.13 18.02
C GLY A 279 -27.28 -8.96 16.61
N LEU A 280 -28.24 -8.03 16.42
CA LEU A 280 -28.83 -7.74 15.10
C LEU A 280 -27.89 -6.95 14.17
N LEU A 281 -26.86 -6.29 14.71
CA LEU A 281 -25.88 -5.54 13.92
C LEU A 281 -24.81 -6.44 13.31
N VAL A 282 -24.55 -7.62 13.89
CA VAL A 282 -23.49 -8.55 13.46
C VAL A 282 -23.59 -8.90 11.96
N PRO A 283 -24.76 -9.26 11.39
CA PRO A 283 -24.87 -9.55 9.96
C PRO A 283 -24.57 -8.33 9.08
N VAL A 284 -24.99 -7.14 9.50
CA VAL A 284 -24.77 -5.88 8.78
C VAL A 284 -23.27 -5.56 8.73
N VAL A 285 -22.60 -5.62 9.87
CA VAL A 285 -21.16 -5.36 9.96
C VAL A 285 -20.35 -6.41 9.19
N ARG A 286 -20.76 -7.69 9.23
CA ARG A 286 -20.14 -8.74 8.41
C ARG A 286 -20.31 -8.50 6.91
N ALA A 287 -21.50 -8.09 6.46
CA ALA A 287 -21.75 -7.78 5.07
C ALA A 287 -20.91 -6.58 4.60
N GLN A 288 -20.78 -5.55 5.43
CA GLN A 288 -19.91 -4.39 5.17
C GLN A 288 -18.43 -4.79 5.08
N ASN A 289 -17.97 -5.61 6.03
CA ASN A 289 -16.61 -6.14 6.07
C ASN A 289 -16.30 -6.94 4.78
N MET A 290 -17.21 -7.83 4.38
CA MET A 290 -17.06 -8.60 3.15
C MET A 290 -17.07 -7.70 1.92
N THR A 291 -18.01 -6.76 1.81
CA THR A 291 -18.12 -5.83 0.68
C THR A 291 -16.83 -5.03 0.48
N SER A 292 -16.23 -4.56 1.58
CA SER A 292 -14.96 -3.82 1.52
C SER A 292 -13.78 -4.71 1.12
N ALA A 293 -13.74 -5.97 1.55
CA ALA A 293 -12.69 -6.92 1.16
C ALA A 293 -12.77 -7.24 -0.35
N LEU A 294 -13.98 -7.43 -0.87
CA LEU A 294 -14.23 -7.65 -2.30
C LEU A 294 -13.86 -6.41 -3.12
N ALA A 295 -14.19 -5.21 -2.65
CA ALA A 295 -13.80 -3.96 -3.30
C ALA A 295 -12.27 -3.81 -3.40
N ILE A 296 -11.52 -4.19 -2.36
CA ILE A 296 -10.04 -4.21 -2.43
C ILE A 296 -9.56 -5.19 -3.50
N ALA A 297 -10.14 -6.39 -3.57
CA ALA A 297 -9.77 -7.37 -4.60
C ALA A 297 -9.99 -6.84 -6.02
N ASP A 298 -11.09 -6.11 -6.26
CA ASP A 298 -11.38 -5.50 -7.55
C ASP A 298 -10.44 -4.32 -7.87
N LEU A 299 -10.09 -3.50 -6.89
CA LEU A 299 -9.09 -2.43 -7.06
C LEU A 299 -7.70 -2.98 -7.38
N VAL A 300 -7.30 -4.07 -6.73
CA VAL A 300 -6.05 -4.78 -6.98
C VAL A 300 -6.03 -5.41 -8.37
N HIS A 301 -7.15 -6.00 -8.77
CA HIS A 301 -7.30 -6.53 -10.12
C HIS A 301 -7.19 -5.41 -11.17
N LEU A 302 -7.87 -4.29 -10.96
CA LEU A 302 -7.80 -3.12 -11.84
C LEU A 302 -6.38 -2.55 -11.92
N GLN A 303 -5.65 -2.49 -10.79
CA GLN A 303 -4.24 -2.13 -10.75
C GLN A 303 -3.41 -3.08 -11.62
N SER A 304 -3.63 -4.38 -11.45
CA SER A 304 -2.88 -5.42 -12.16
C SER A 304 -3.14 -5.41 -13.66
N VAL A 305 -4.38 -5.18 -14.09
CA VAL A 305 -4.77 -5.11 -15.50
C VAL A 305 -4.16 -3.87 -16.18
N ASN A 306 -4.17 -2.73 -15.50
CA ASN A 306 -3.68 -1.48 -16.10
C ASN A 306 -2.15 -1.33 -16.04
N TRP A 307 -1.51 -1.87 -14.99
CA TRP A 307 -0.11 -1.57 -14.67
C TRP A 307 0.78 -2.80 -14.53
N GLY A 308 0.20 -3.99 -14.41
CA GLY A 308 0.91 -5.25 -14.15
C GLY A 308 0.96 -5.60 -12.66
N VAL A 309 1.01 -6.91 -12.38
CA VAL A 309 1.01 -7.47 -11.01
C VAL A 309 2.30 -7.12 -10.26
N ASP A 310 3.43 -7.08 -10.95
CA ASP A 310 4.72 -6.72 -10.36
C ASP A 310 4.81 -5.22 -10.00
N HIS A 311 3.88 -4.40 -10.49
CA HIS A 311 3.79 -2.95 -10.29
C HIS A 311 2.72 -2.55 -9.27
N ILE A 312 2.31 -3.48 -8.41
CA ILE A 312 1.39 -3.15 -7.31
C ILE A 312 2.17 -2.30 -6.29
N PRO A 313 1.71 -1.06 -5.98
CA PRO A 313 2.39 -0.21 -5.02
C PRO A 313 2.39 -0.82 -3.63
N ILE A 314 3.46 -0.58 -2.86
CA ILE A 314 3.57 -1.07 -1.47
C ILE A 314 2.42 -0.59 -0.57
N SER A 315 1.78 0.52 -0.91
CA SER A 315 0.61 1.06 -0.21
C SER A 315 -0.63 0.17 -0.28
N PHE A 316 -0.66 -0.83 -1.16
CA PHE A 316 -1.68 -1.90 -1.19
C PHE A 316 -1.42 -3.02 -0.18
N LEU A 317 -0.22 -3.13 0.41
CA LEU A 317 0.16 -4.27 1.23
C LEU A 317 -0.82 -4.52 2.38
N GLN A 318 -1.13 -3.49 3.17
CA GLN A 318 -2.04 -3.63 4.31
C GLN A 318 -3.50 -3.86 3.88
N PRO A 319 -4.06 -3.11 2.90
CA PRO A 319 -5.36 -3.44 2.32
C PRO A 319 -5.47 -4.90 1.85
N VAL A 320 -4.48 -5.39 1.09
CA VAL A 320 -4.45 -6.77 0.57
C VAL A 320 -4.44 -7.79 1.70
N ASN A 321 -3.57 -7.60 2.70
CA ASN A 321 -3.45 -8.51 3.84
C ASN A 321 -4.74 -8.55 4.68
N ALA A 322 -5.36 -7.40 4.92
CA ALA A 322 -6.63 -7.29 5.63
C ALA A 322 -7.77 -7.97 4.86
N ALA A 323 -7.89 -7.71 3.55
CA ALA A 323 -8.90 -8.33 2.71
C ALA A 323 -8.74 -9.86 2.63
N LEU A 324 -7.51 -10.35 2.51
CA LEU A 324 -7.20 -11.80 2.56
C LEU A 324 -7.69 -12.43 3.86
N SER A 325 -7.47 -11.76 4.98
CA SER A 325 -7.91 -12.24 6.30
C SER A 325 -9.43 -12.36 6.43
N VAL A 326 -10.20 -11.60 5.64
CA VAL A 326 -11.67 -11.68 5.57
C VAL A 326 -12.09 -12.81 4.63
N VAL A 327 -11.64 -12.79 3.38
CA VAL A 327 -12.11 -13.75 2.35
C VAL A 327 -11.66 -15.19 2.62
N VAL A 328 -10.53 -15.39 3.31
CA VAL A 328 -10.02 -16.74 3.65
C VAL A 328 -10.94 -17.50 4.62
N ASN A 329 -11.83 -16.81 5.33
CA ASN A 329 -12.77 -17.48 6.24
C ASN A 329 -14.08 -17.89 5.54
N ASP A 330 -14.32 -17.45 4.30
CA ASP A 330 -15.55 -17.70 3.54
C ASP A 330 -15.25 -18.13 2.09
N VAL A 331 -14.25 -19.00 1.90
CA VAL A 331 -13.76 -19.43 0.57
C VAL A 331 -14.76 -20.35 -0.15
N ASN A 332 -15.87 -20.70 0.48
CA ASN A 332 -16.88 -21.57 -0.13
C ASN A 332 -17.77 -20.83 -1.15
N GLY A 333 -17.86 -19.50 -1.09
CA GLY A 333 -18.55 -18.70 -2.10
C GLY A 333 -17.67 -18.47 -3.34
N ASP A 334 -18.22 -18.65 -4.54
CA ASP A 334 -17.46 -18.49 -5.80
C ASP A 334 -16.85 -17.08 -5.96
N GLN A 335 -17.55 -16.05 -5.48
CA GLN A 335 -17.05 -14.68 -5.46
C GLN A 335 -15.84 -14.50 -4.53
N CYS A 336 -15.85 -15.19 -3.37
CA CYS A 336 -14.74 -15.17 -2.42
C CYS A 336 -13.52 -15.91 -2.96
N LYS A 337 -13.71 -17.02 -3.71
CA LYS A 337 -12.62 -17.74 -4.38
C LYS A 337 -11.89 -16.86 -5.39
N SER A 338 -12.63 -16.21 -6.31
CA SER A 338 -12.05 -15.31 -7.30
C SER A 338 -11.29 -14.15 -6.64
N SER A 339 -11.88 -13.56 -5.60
CA SER A 339 -11.29 -12.44 -4.87
C SER A 339 -10.04 -12.86 -4.09
N PHE A 340 -10.04 -14.05 -3.48
CA PHE A 340 -8.87 -14.62 -2.83
C PHE A 340 -7.70 -14.77 -3.80
N VAL A 341 -7.93 -15.30 -5.01
CA VAL A 341 -6.88 -15.45 -6.02
C VAL A 341 -6.28 -14.10 -6.43
N LYS A 342 -7.12 -13.10 -6.73
CA LYS A 342 -6.67 -11.73 -7.08
C LYS A 342 -5.75 -11.16 -5.99
N LEU A 343 -6.15 -11.31 -4.72
CA LEU A 343 -5.40 -10.79 -3.58
C LEU A 343 -4.12 -11.58 -3.29
N ALA A 344 -4.14 -12.90 -3.41
CA ALA A 344 -2.98 -13.76 -3.16
C ALA A 344 -1.87 -13.53 -4.20
N VAL A 345 -2.24 -13.39 -5.47
CA VAL A 345 -1.30 -13.03 -6.55
C VAL A 345 -0.64 -11.68 -6.29
N ALA A 346 -1.43 -10.69 -5.83
CA ALA A 346 -0.91 -9.39 -5.46
C ALA A 346 0.06 -9.43 -4.27
N LEU A 347 -0.29 -10.18 -3.22
CA LEU A 347 0.60 -10.36 -2.07
C LEU A 347 1.91 -11.05 -2.49
N HIS A 348 1.84 -12.04 -3.38
CA HIS A 348 3.02 -12.69 -3.92
C HIS A 348 3.91 -11.70 -4.71
N GLY A 349 3.33 -10.88 -5.59
CA GLY A 349 4.08 -9.83 -6.31
C GLY A 349 4.79 -8.84 -5.35
N LEU A 350 4.11 -8.44 -4.27
CA LEU A 350 4.70 -7.61 -3.22
C LEU A 350 5.80 -8.35 -2.42
N SER A 351 5.64 -9.65 -2.16
CA SER A 351 6.59 -10.47 -1.38
C SER A 351 7.97 -10.59 -2.02
N ARG A 352 8.05 -10.47 -3.35
CA ARG A 352 9.33 -10.48 -4.09
C ARG A 352 10.20 -9.26 -3.77
N ARG A 353 9.61 -8.19 -3.22
CA ARG A 353 10.23 -6.87 -3.10
C ARG A 353 10.19 -6.34 -1.66
N SER A 354 9.27 -6.83 -0.82
CA SER A 354 9.11 -6.43 0.59
C SER A 354 9.22 -7.61 1.54
N VAL A 355 10.11 -7.48 2.55
CA VAL A 355 10.27 -8.48 3.62
C VAL A 355 9.00 -8.60 4.47
N SER A 356 8.26 -7.49 4.64
CA SER A 356 6.98 -7.51 5.36
C SER A 356 5.94 -8.33 4.59
N ALA A 357 5.86 -8.15 3.27
CA ALA A 357 4.96 -8.91 2.41
C ALA A 357 5.34 -10.40 2.37
N GLU A 358 6.65 -10.72 2.36
CA GLU A 358 7.13 -12.10 2.47
C GLU A 358 6.68 -12.75 3.79
N SER A 359 6.76 -12.04 4.91
CA SER A 359 6.25 -12.54 6.19
C SER A 359 4.75 -12.80 6.15
N MET A 360 3.96 -11.86 5.64
CA MET A 360 2.50 -12.01 5.52
C MET A 360 2.12 -13.18 4.60
N LEU A 361 2.87 -13.41 3.52
CA LEU A 361 2.64 -14.54 2.63
C LEU A 361 2.88 -15.88 3.35
N ARG A 362 3.92 -15.97 4.18
CA ARG A 362 4.19 -17.15 5.01
C ARG A 362 3.06 -17.38 6.03
N ASP A 363 2.57 -16.32 6.67
CA ASP A 363 1.46 -16.40 7.62
C ASP A 363 0.16 -16.86 6.93
N LEU A 364 -0.11 -16.36 5.73
CA LEU A 364 -1.23 -16.81 4.90
C LEU A 364 -1.12 -18.30 4.58
N HIS A 365 0.06 -18.78 4.17
CA HIS A 365 0.28 -20.20 3.90
C HIS A 365 0.04 -21.07 5.14
N LEU A 366 0.50 -20.63 6.32
CA LEU A 366 0.25 -21.33 7.58
C LEU A 366 -1.25 -21.39 7.91
N ARG A 367 -1.96 -20.28 7.76
CA ARG A 367 -3.41 -20.21 8.01
C ARG A 367 -4.19 -21.12 7.06
N ILE A 368 -3.83 -21.15 5.78
CA ILE A 368 -4.45 -22.06 4.81
C ILE A 368 -4.22 -23.52 5.19
N ARG A 369 -2.99 -23.88 5.59
CA ARG A 369 -2.67 -25.24 6.06
C ARG A 369 -3.47 -25.61 7.31
N GLN A 370 -3.66 -24.70 8.25
CA GLN A 370 -4.49 -24.95 9.43
C GLN A 370 -5.94 -25.21 9.03
N LEU A 371 -6.51 -24.40 8.13
CA LEU A 371 -7.87 -24.61 7.62
C LEU A 371 -8.02 -25.94 6.87
N GLN A 372 -6.99 -26.35 6.09
CA GLN A 372 -6.92 -27.67 5.45
C GLN A 372 -6.94 -28.81 6.48
N LEU A 373 -6.11 -28.72 7.52
CA LEU A 373 -6.03 -29.73 8.56
C LEU A 373 -7.30 -29.83 9.42
N MET A 374 -8.03 -28.72 9.56
CA MET A 374 -9.30 -28.66 10.28
C MET A 374 -10.51 -29.12 9.44
N SER A 375 -10.35 -29.28 8.12
CA SER A 375 -11.43 -29.70 7.22
C SER A 375 -11.27 -31.16 6.80
N SER A 376 -12.20 -32.03 7.17
CA SER A 376 -12.28 -33.36 6.57
C SER A 376 -12.82 -33.25 5.13
N ASN A 377 -11.99 -33.64 4.16
CA ASN A 377 -12.31 -33.81 2.72
C ASN A 377 -12.81 -32.59 1.91
N HIS A 378 -13.14 -31.44 2.50
CA HIS A 378 -13.83 -30.35 1.78
C HIS A 378 -12.87 -29.34 1.14
N VAL A 379 -11.76 -29.05 1.81
CA VAL A 379 -10.77 -28.08 1.33
C VAL A 379 -9.89 -28.66 0.20
N GLU A 380 -9.75 -29.98 0.11
CA GLU A 380 -8.95 -30.63 -0.95
C GLU A 380 -9.61 -30.52 -2.36
N ASN A 381 -10.95 -30.47 -2.41
CA ASN A 381 -11.71 -30.21 -3.65
C ASN A 381 -11.74 -28.73 -4.03
N MET A 382 -11.66 -27.82 -3.04
CA MET A 382 -11.59 -26.37 -3.24
C MET A 382 -10.39 -25.95 -4.09
N PHE A 383 -9.26 -26.66 -3.95
CA PHE A 383 -8.05 -26.40 -4.74
C PHE A 383 -8.13 -27.01 -6.14
N LYS A 384 -8.73 -28.20 -6.31
CA LYS A 384 -8.96 -28.78 -7.63
C LYS A 384 -9.93 -27.95 -8.48
N ASP A 385 -10.98 -27.40 -7.87
CA ASP A 385 -11.94 -26.54 -8.59
C ASP A 385 -11.40 -25.13 -8.83
N ALA A 386 -10.57 -24.59 -7.92
CA ALA A 386 -9.84 -23.35 -8.17
C ALA A 386 -8.84 -23.54 -9.32
N ASP A 387 -8.13 -24.67 -9.38
CA ASP A 387 -7.25 -25.06 -10.49
C ASP A 387 -8.03 -25.26 -11.81
N VAL A 388 -9.24 -25.86 -11.77
CA VAL A 388 -10.08 -26.10 -12.96
C VAL A 388 -10.81 -24.83 -13.46
N HIS A 389 -11.30 -23.94 -12.57
CA HIS A 389 -11.85 -22.63 -12.98
C HIS A 389 -10.77 -21.68 -13.51
N PHE A 390 -9.56 -21.82 -12.98
CA PHE A 390 -8.36 -21.18 -13.45
C PHE A 390 -7.95 -21.72 -14.84
N GLU A 391 -7.96 -23.03 -15.06
CA GLU A 391 -7.77 -23.64 -16.40
C GLU A 391 -8.89 -23.26 -17.39
N GLY A 392 -10.15 -23.13 -16.94
CA GLY A 392 -11.29 -22.76 -17.78
C GLY A 392 -11.33 -21.29 -18.20
N SER A 393 -10.79 -20.37 -17.38
CA SER A 393 -10.66 -18.95 -17.74
C SER A 393 -9.49 -18.68 -18.68
N VAL A 394 -8.56 -19.64 -18.80
CA VAL A 394 -7.43 -19.65 -19.75
C VAL A 394 -7.86 -20.14 -21.15
N VAL A 395 -9.08 -20.66 -21.32
CA VAL A 395 -9.53 -21.29 -22.59
C VAL A 395 -10.84 -20.68 -23.15
N SER A 396 -10.99 -19.36 -23.24
CA SER A 396 -11.98 -18.79 -24.18
C SER A 396 -11.45 -17.66 -25.07
N PRO A 397 -11.70 -17.74 -26.39
CA PRO A 397 -11.13 -16.82 -27.37
C PRO A 397 -11.94 -15.51 -27.46
N ALA A 398 -11.23 -14.48 -27.93
CA ALA A 398 -11.72 -13.16 -28.30
C ALA A 398 -13.15 -13.12 -28.88
N VAL A 399 -14.02 -12.32 -28.25
CA VAL A 399 -15.19 -11.65 -28.83
C VAL A 399 -15.40 -10.40 -27.96
N GLY A 400 -15.48 -9.15 -28.39
CA GLY A 400 -15.48 -8.51 -29.69
C GLY A 400 -16.03 -7.10 -29.44
N MET A 401 -15.17 -6.08 -29.45
CA MET A 401 -15.61 -4.69 -29.63
C MET A 401 -15.42 -4.38 -31.11
N ALA A 402 -16.54 -4.17 -31.80
CA ALA A 402 -16.58 -3.88 -33.22
C ALA A 402 -15.73 -2.65 -33.55
N ALA A 403 -14.93 -2.80 -34.60
CA ALA A 403 -14.08 -1.78 -35.16
C ALA A 403 -14.89 -0.54 -35.59
N THR A 404 -14.44 0.62 -35.12
CA THR A 404 -14.28 1.81 -35.98
C THR A 404 -12.79 2.11 -35.90
N GLY A 405 -11.97 1.64 -36.85
CA GLY A 405 -11.82 2.24 -38.16
C GLY A 405 -10.60 3.16 -38.12
N GLU A 406 -9.43 2.62 -38.50
CA GLU A 406 -8.15 3.32 -38.77
C GLU A 406 -7.31 3.82 -37.59
N ALA A 407 -6.69 2.90 -36.83
CA ALA A 407 -5.43 3.17 -36.10
C ALA A 407 -4.54 1.93 -35.90
N ALA A 408 -4.78 0.82 -36.60
CA ALA A 408 -4.13 -0.47 -36.33
C ALA A 408 -2.92 -0.79 -37.22
N ARG A 409 -2.12 0.21 -37.61
CA ARG A 409 -0.85 -0.03 -38.32
C ARG A 409 0.27 0.88 -37.83
N ALA A 410 0.64 0.75 -36.56
CA ALA A 410 1.93 1.24 -36.07
C ALA A 410 2.26 0.73 -34.65
N PHE A 411 2.27 -0.58 -34.41
CA PHE A 411 2.94 -1.11 -33.22
C PHE A 411 3.69 -2.37 -33.60
N GLY A 412 5.01 -2.25 -33.61
CA GLY A 412 5.95 -3.34 -33.86
C GLY A 412 6.11 -4.22 -32.64
N ASP A 413 6.53 -5.45 -32.92
CA ASP A 413 6.84 -6.52 -31.96
C ASP A 413 7.79 -6.04 -30.85
N GLY A 414 7.22 -5.76 -29.67
CA GLY A 414 7.95 -5.56 -28.42
C GLY A 414 7.78 -6.78 -27.53
N LEU A 415 8.87 -7.52 -27.31
CA LEU A 415 8.91 -8.75 -26.52
C LEU A 415 8.66 -8.52 -25.02
N MET A 416 7.57 -9.14 -24.54
CA MET A 416 7.38 -9.87 -23.27
C MET A 416 7.52 -9.14 -21.92
N ALA A 417 6.39 -8.61 -21.43
CA ALA A 417 6.04 -8.69 -20.01
C ALA A 417 5.27 -10.01 -19.77
N GLU A 418 5.57 -10.75 -18.70
CA GLU A 418 4.80 -11.95 -18.35
C GLU A 418 3.32 -11.59 -18.21
N SER A 419 2.45 -12.30 -18.93
CA SER A 419 1.01 -12.08 -18.85
C SER A 419 0.50 -12.42 -17.44
N TYR A 420 -0.58 -11.75 -17.00
CA TYR A 420 -1.28 -12.08 -15.76
C TYR A 420 -1.55 -13.60 -15.68
N GLU A 421 -1.91 -14.21 -16.81
CA GLU A 421 -2.12 -15.66 -16.97
C GLU A 421 -0.84 -16.49 -16.72
N ALA A 422 0.34 -16.03 -17.14
CA ALA A 422 1.62 -16.71 -16.89
C ALA A 422 2.08 -16.62 -15.42
N LEU A 423 1.77 -15.51 -14.72
CA LEU A 423 2.02 -15.35 -13.29
C LEU A 423 1.09 -16.22 -12.44
N VAL A 424 -0.17 -16.27 -12.86
CA VAL A 424 -1.22 -17.18 -12.39
C VAL A 424 -0.71 -18.62 -12.54
N GLU A 425 -0.26 -19.04 -13.73
CA GLU A 425 0.33 -20.37 -14.01
C GLU A 425 1.62 -20.69 -13.20
N LYS A 426 2.47 -19.71 -12.92
CA LYS A 426 3.64 -19.89 -12.03
C LYS A 426 3.22 -20.14 -10.58
N TRP A 427 2.15 -19.51 -10.11
CA TRP A 427 1.63 -19.68 -8.76
C TRP A 427 1.05 -21.07 -8.53
N SER A 428 0.29 -21.63 -9.49
CA SER A 428 -0.21 -23.01 -9.41
C SER A 428 0.93 -24.05 -9.42
N ARG A 429 2.01 -23.80 -10.18
CA ARG A 429 3.25 -24.60 -10.14
C ARG A 429 4.02 -24.51 -8.81
N PHE A 430 3.88 -23.42 -8.07
CA PHE A 430 4.53 -23.24 -6.76
C PHE A 430 3.82 -24.04 -5.65
N LEU A 431 2.48 -24.12 -5.70
CA LEU A 431 1.67 -24.89 -4.76
C LEU A 431 1.84 -26.41 -4.92
N THR A 432 1.95 -26.89 -6.16
CA THR A 432 2.14 -28.32 -6.47
C THR A 432 3.51 -28.87 -6.12
N ARG A 433 4.53 -28.00 -5.95
CA ARG A 433 5.89 -28.42 -5.55
C ARG A 433 6.05 -28.66 -4.04
N ALA A 434 5.04 -28.30 -3.23
CA ALA A 434 5.06 -28.52 -1.79
C ALA A 434 4.53 -29.91 -1.36
N SER A 435 4.08 -30.74 -2.30
CA SER A 435 3.54 -32.08 -2.04
C SER A 435 4.12 -33.15 -2.96
N SER A 436 5.45 -33.36 -2.92
CA SER A 436 6.05 -34.62 -3.36
C SER A 436 7.40 -34.88 -2.67
N SER A 437 7.37 -35.20 -1.37
CA SER A 437 8.43 -35.99 -0.75
C SER A 437 7.80 -37.12 0.05
N SER A 438 7.30 -38.11 -0.67
CA SER A 438 6.87 -39.38 -0.11
C SER A 438 7.12 -40.46 -1.15
N ASP A 439 8.40 -40.80 -1.36
CA ASP A 439 8.78 -42.09 -1.93
C ASP A 439 9.81 -42.72 -1.01
N SER A 440 9.30 -43.36 0.04
CA SER A 440 10.00 -44.42 0.76
C SER A 440 9.54 -45.74 0.15
N SER A 441 10.40 -46.38 -0.63
CA SER A 441 10.32 -47.83 -0.85
C SER A 441 11.71 -48.43 -0.62
N SER A 442 11.82 -49.05 0.54
CA SER A 442 12.85 -50.00 0.93
C SER A 442 12.93 -51.19 -0.03
N SER A 443 14.14 -51.54 -0.48
CA SER A 443 14.50 -52.93 -0.75
C SER A 443 15.89 -53.21 -0.21
N TRP A 444 15.92 -54.10 0.76
CA TRP A 444 17.11 -54.71 1.35
C TRP A 444 17.90 -55.57 0.35
N GLN A 445 19.14 -55.87 0.76
CA GLN A 445 20.00 -57.03 0.42
C GLN A 445 21.14 -56.87 -0.60
N ASN A 446 22.34 -56.79 0.01
CA ASN A 446 23.46 -57.73 -0.10
C ASN A 446 24.50 -57.66 -1.25
N ASP A 447 25.74 -57.80 -0.75
CA ASP A 447 26.92 -58.46 -1.33
C ASP A 447 27.68 -57.78 -2.49
N LYS A 448 28.68 -56.95 -2.17
CA LYS A 448 30.10 -57.33 -2.02
C LYS A 448 31.01 -56.12 -1.86
#